data_AF-A0A7Y5HI89-F1
#
_entry.id   AF-A0A7Y5HI89-F1
#
_cell.length_a   1.000
_cell.length_b   1.000
_cell.length_c   1.000
_cell.angle_alpha   90.00
_cell.angle_beta   90.00
_cell.angle_gamma   90.00
#
_symmetry.space_group_name_H-M   'P 1'
#
loop_
_entity.id
_entity.type
_entity.pdbx_description
1 polymer ?
#
loop_
_entity_poly.entity_id
_entity_poly.type
_entity_poly.pdbx_seq_one_letter_code
_entity_poly.pdbx_strand_id
1 'polypeptide(L)'
;MLPSTVRAAPPMGDLIMNRREFLLAGAGTGLVAGAGAGAGAAERWRMRLSTSTIQFSRLPVEEACGRIAALGFEGIDIWSAHAGCP
;
A
#
# COMPACT_ATOMS: atom_id res chain seq x y z
N MET A 1 -56.37 11.49 -11.87
CA MET A 1 -55.75 10.31 -11.23
C MET A 1 -54.66 9.80 -12.16
N LEU A 2 -53.41 9.85 -11.72
CA LEU A 2 -52.18 9.67 -12.52
C LEU A 2 -51.92 8.20 -12.90
N PRO A 3 -51.30 7.92 -14.07
CA PRO A 3 -50.73 6.61 -14.35
C PRO A 3 -49.42 6.41 -13.55
N SER A 4 -49.36 5.33 -12.79
CA SER A 4 -48.17 4.84 -12.10
C SER A 4 -47.13 4.38 -13.11
N THR A 5 -46.03 5.13 -13.24
CA THR A 5 -44.83 4.67 -13.95
C THR A 5 -43.83 4.21 -12.91
N VAL A 6 -43.75 2.89 -12.69
CA VAL A 6 -42.61 2.30 -12.00
C VAL A 6 -41.41 2.44 -12.94
N ARG A 7 -40.52 3.38 -12.63
CA ARG A 7 -39.24 3.53 -13.31
C ARG A 7 -38.37 2.32 -12.93
N ALA A 8 -38.06 1.47 -13.91
CA ALA A 8 -37.09 0.39 -13.74
C ALA A 8 -35.75 0.96 -13.24
N ALA A 9 -35.17 0.32 -12.22
CA ALA A 9 -33.81 0.62 -11.79
C ALA A 9 -32.84 0.34 -12.96
N PRO A 10 -31.88 1.23 -13.25
CA PRO A 10 -30.87 0.93 -14.26
C PRO A 10 -30.08 -0.32 -13.84
N PRO A 11 -29.66 -1.18 -14.78
CA PRO A 11 -28.82 -2.31 -14.43
C PRO A 11 -27.55 -1.79 -13.76
N MET A 12 -27.27 -2.27 -12.54
CA MET A 12 -25.94 -2.14 -11.94
C MET A 12 -24.99 -2.97 -12.81
N GLY A 13 -24.44 -2.33 -13.84
CA GLY A 13 -23.31 -2.87 -14.56
C GLY A 13 -22.19 -3.09 -13.54
N ASP A 14 -21.52 -4.24 -13.64
CA ASP A 14 -20.33 -4.55 -12.87
C ASP A 14 -19.33 -3.40 -13.01
N LEU A 15 -19.25 -2.56 -11.98
CA LEU A 15 -18.24 -1.51 -11.89
C LEU A 15 -16.89 -2.21 -11.61
N ILE A 16 -16.29 -2.73 -12.67
CA ILE A 16 -14.88 -3.15 -12.65
C ILE A 16 -14.06 -1.86 -12.55
N MET A 17 -13.85 -1.41 -11.31
CA MET A 17 -13.02 -0.26 -11.00
C MET A 17 -11.59 -0.56 -11.44
N ASN A 18 -11.07 0.18 -12.43
CA ASN A 18 -9.68 -0.02 -12.87
C ASN A 18 -8.73 0.65 -11.87
N ARG A 19 -7.54 0.06 -11.65
CA ARG A 19 -6.45 0.63 -10.82
C ARG A 19 -6.21 2.11 -11.12
N ARG A 20 -6.29 2.51 -12.39
CA ARG A 20 -6.09 3.90 -12.82
C ARG A 20 -7.15 4.85 -12.25
N GLU A 21 -8.41 4.43 -12.26
CA GLU A 21 -9.52 5.24 -11.77
C GLU A 21 -9.50 5.33 -10.23
N PHE A 22 -9.10 4.24 -9.55
CA PHE A 22 -8.88 4.24 -8.10
C PHE A 22 -7.79 5.25 -7.68
N LEU A 23 -6.65 5.24 -8.38
CA LEU A 23 -5.55 6.18 -8.09
C LEU A 23 -5.94 7.63 -8.38
N LEU A 24 -6.73 7.87 -9.44
CA LEU A 24 -7.22 9.20 -9.77
C LEU A 24 -8.25 9.72 -8.74
N ALA A 25 -9.14 8.86 -8.24
CA ALA A 25 -10.09 9.22 -7.19
C ALA A 25 -9.40 9.63 -5.88
N GLY A 26 -8.25 9.00 -5.56
CA GLY A 26 -7.44 9.36 -4.38
C GLY A 26 -6.57 10.62 -4.56
N ALA A 27 -6.31 11.05 -5.80
CA ALA A 27 -5.41 12.19 -6.07
C ALA A 27 -6.08 13.57 -5.90
N GLY A 28 -7.41 13.63 -5.73
CA GLY A 28 -8.20 14.87 -5.77
C GLY A 28 -8.29 15.67 -4.45
N THR A 29 -7.86 15.13 -3.31
CA THR A 29 -8.10 15.76 -1.98
C THR A 29 -6.89 16.50 -1.38
N GLY A 30 -5.79 16.66 -2.11
CA GLY A 30 -4.52 17.18 -1.57
C GLY A 30 -4.17 18.64 -1.85
N LEU A 31 -4.94 19.39 -2.66
CA LEU A 31 -4.46 20.67 -3.22
C LEU A 31 -5.17 21.93 -2.70
N VAL A 32 -5.45 22.04 -1.40
CA VAL A 32 -5.93 23.30 -0.81
C VAL A 32 -5.34 23.55 0.60
N ALA A 33 -4.02 23.70 0.71
CA ALA A 33 -3.38 24.42 1.81
C ALA A 33 -1.90 24.66 1.52
N GLY A 34 -1.56 25.78 0.89
CA GLY A 34 -0.18 26.08 0.53
C GLY A 34 0.10 27.56 0.26
N ALA A 35 -0.57 28.47 0.98
CA ALA A 35 -0.20 29.88 1.00
C ALA A 35 -0.06 30.32 2.47
N GLY A 36 1.17 30.26 2.99
CA GLY A 36 1.55 30.97 4.21
C GLY A 36 1.38 30.20 5.53
N ALA A 37 2.35 29.33 5.85
CA ALA A 37 2.79 29.11 7.21
C ALA A 37 4.25 28.68 7.14
N GLY A 38 5.13 29.39 7.83
CA GLY A 38 6.57 29.11 7.84
C GLY A 38 6.82 27.63 8.10
N ALA A 39 7.52 26.99 7.17
CA ALA A 39 8.00 25.62 7.34
C ALA A 39 9.06 25.63 8.45
N GLY A 40 8.62 25.56 9.71
CA GLY A 40 9.39 24.82 10.69
C GLY A 40 9.67 23.48 10.04
N ALA A 41 10.94 23.12 9.90
CA ALA A 41 11.35 21.90 9.24
C ALA A 41 10.75 20.71 10.00
N ALA A 42 9.52 20.35 9.64
CA ALA A 42 8.91 19.11 10.06
C ALA A 42 9.93 18.04 9.72
N GLU A 43 10.36 17.31 10.74
CA GLU A 43 11.41 16.31 10.60
C GLU A 43 11.05 15.43 9.39
N ARG A 44 11.87 15.48 8.35
CA ARG A 44 11.54 14.83 7.08
C ARG A 44 11.39 13.35 7.37
N TRP A 45 10.19 12.80 7.12
CA TRP A 45 9.92 11.38 7.35
C TRP A 45 11.00 10.52 6.69
N ARG A 46 11.77 9.80 7.49
CA ARG A 46 12.81 8.89 7.00
C ARG A 46 12.15 7.58 6.60
N MET A 47 12.20 7.28 5.30
CA MET A 47 11.77 5.98 4.79
C MET A 47 12.70 4.88 5.33
N ARG A 48 12.10 3.83 5.89
CA ARG A 48 12.81 2.64 6.38
C ARG A 48 12.52 1.50 5.43
N LEU A 49 13.58 0.90 4.87
CA LEU A 49 13.46 -0.22 3.93
C LEU A 49 13.43 -1.55 4.68
N SER A 50 12.58 -2.46 4.21
CA SER A 50 12.55 -3.86 4.65
C SER A 50 12.86 -4.82 3.51
N THR A 51 13.26 -6.04 3.88
CA THR A 51 13.27 -7.19 2.98
C THR A 51 12.92 -8.48 3.74
N SER A 52 12.61 -9.56 3.02
CA SER A 52 12.15 -10.82 3.61
C SER A 52 13.23 -11.90 3.65
N THR A 53 13.23 -12.71 4.70
CA THR A 53 14.13 -13.87 4.84
C THR A 53 13.92 -14.94 3.77
N ILE A 54 12.80 -14.93 3.04
CA ILE A 54 12.56 -15.83 1.88
C ILE A 54 13.64 -15.65 0.79
N GLN A 55 14.18 -14.43 0.62
CA GLN A 55 15.27 -14.16 -0.32
C GLN A 55 16.58 -14.84 0.08
N PHE A 56 16.67 -15.29 1.33
CA PHE A 56 17.82 -15.94 1.96
C PHE A 56 17.45 -17.35 2.45
N SER A 57 16.43 -17.99 1.88
CA SER A 57 15.86 -19.27 2.35
C SER A 57 16.84 -20.45 2.44
N ARG A 58 18.04 -20.31 1.87
CA ARG A 58 19.13 -21.30 1.97
C ARG A 58 19.98 -21.16 3.24
N LEU A 59 19.72 -20.16 4.07
CA LEU A 59 20.48 -19.86 5.29
C LEU A 59 19.62 -20.08 6.54
N PRO A 60 20.24 -20.38 7.70
CA PRO A 60 19.60 -20.22 9.00
C PRO A 60 19.08 -18.78 9.19
N VAL A 61 17.99 -18.61 9.94
CA VAL A 61 17.32 -17.31 10.10
C VAL A 61 18.25 -16.26 10.72
N GLU A 62 19.12 -16.66 11.62
CA GLU A 62 20.11 -15.81 12.28
C GLU A 62 21.13 -15.26 11.27
N GLU A 63 21.62 -16.10 10.37
CA GLU A 63 22.54 -15.70 9.30
C GLU A 63 21.85 -14.81 8.26
N ALA A 64 20.60 -15.13 7.91
CA ALA A 64 19.79 -14.30 7.03
C ALA A 64 19.63 -12.88 7.63
N CYS A 65 19.26 -12.78 8.90
CA CYS A 65 19.15 -11.50 9.60
C CYS A 65 20.48 -10.74 9.61
N GLY A 66 21.61 -11.41 9.87
CA GLY A 66 22.94 -10.82 9.83
C GLY A 66 23.28 -10.23 8.46
N ARG A 67 23.01 -10.96 7.37
CA ARG A 67 23.25 -10.48 6.00
C ARG A 67 22.33 -9.33 5.62
N ILE A 68 21.06 -9.37 6.01
CA ILE A 68 20.09 -8.30 5.73
C ILE A 68 20.52 -7.01 6.44
N ALA A 69 20.96 -7.09 7.69
CA ALA A 69 21.50 -5.94 8.41
C ALA A 69 22.77 -5.38 7.74
N ALA A 70 23.69 -6.24 7.27
CA ALA A 70 24.89 -5.82 6.57
C ALA A 70 24.61 -5.10 5.23
N LEU A 71 23.44 -5.34 4.61
CA LEU A 71 22.98 -4.64 3.41
C LEU A 71 22.33 -3.28 3.72
N GLY A 72 22.12 -2.93 4.99
CA GLY A 72 21.56 -1.64 5.41
C GLY A 72 20.03 -1.59 5.48
N PHE A 73 19.34 -2.73 5.46
CA PHE A 73 17.91 -2.78 5.72
C PHE A 73 17.61 -2.57 7.20
N GLU A 74 16.53 -1.84 7.50
CA GLU A 74 16.13 -1.50 8.86
C GLU A 74 14.91 -2.29 9.36
N GLY A 75 14.32 -3.11 8.48
CA GLY A 75 13.21 -4.01 8.77
C GLY A 75 13.41 -5.37 8.11
N ILE A 76 12.91 -6.42 8.74
CA ILE A 76 13.02 -7.80 8.27
C ILE A 76 11.65 -8.47 8.36
N ASP A 77 11.14 -8.94 7.22
CA ASP A 77 9.92 -9.74 7.15
C ASP A 77 10.31 -11.22 7.32
N ILE A 78 10.01 -11.79 8.48
CA ILE A 78 10.33 -13.19 8.79
C ILE A 78 9.36 -14.11 8.06
N TRP A 79 9.91 -14.92 7.16
CA TRP A 79 9.18 -15.94 6.44
C TRP A 79 9.23 -17.29 7.15
N SER A 80 8.08 -17.98 7.22
CA SER A 80 7.92 -19.29 7.82
C SER A 80 7.59 -20.33 6.74
N ALA A 81 8.35 -21.43 6.72
CA ALA A 81 8.09 -22.59 5.85
C ALA A 81 6.88 -23.43 6.27
N HIS A 82 6.13 -22.98 7.27
CA HIS A 82 4.96 -23.70 7.75
C HIS A 82 3.92 -23.90 6.63
N ALA A 83 3.26 -25.06 6.64
CA ALA A 83 2.24 -25.46 5.67
C ALA A 83 2.70 -25.50 4.19
N GLY A 84 4.00 -25.65 3.92
CA GLY A 84 4.51 -25.76 2.55
C GLY A 84 4.46 -24.44 1.78
N CYS A 85 4.45 -23.31 2.49
CA CYS A 85 4.79 -22.05 1.87
C CYS A 85 6.18 -22.16 1.19
N PRO A 86 6.41 -21.46 0.07
CA PRO A 86 7.68 -21.46 -0.67
C PRO A 86 8.75 -20.56 -0.06
#